data_AF-A0A6B3SRE6-F1
#
_entry.id   AF-A0A6B3SRE6-F1
#
_cell.length_a   1.000
_cell.length_b   1.000
_cell.length_c   1.000
_cell.angle_alpha   90.00
_cell.angle_beta   90.00
_cell.angle_gamma   90.00
#
_symmetry.space_group_name_H-M   'P 1'
#
loop_
_entity.id
_entity.type
_entity.pdbx_description
1 polymer ?
#
loop_
_entity_poly.entity_id
_entity_poly.type
_entity_poly.pdbx_seq_one_letter_code
_entity_poly.pdbx_strand_id
1 'polypeptide(L)'
;MSKLDQYLHAATRENTRLAYQSAVRHFEVMWGGRLPASTKSVLEYLAHYAASLSFSTLQQRLAALAQWHKTQGFADPTKDEKVRKLMRGIRASHPAQQKQAKPLELDQLEAVVRWLD
;
A
#
# COMPACT_ATOMS: atom_id res chain seq x y z
N MET A 1 9.31 25.61 -16.18
CA MET A 1 8.50 24.38 -16.08
C MET A 1 7.28 24.56 -16.96
N SER A 2 6.90 23.55 -17.76
CA SER A 2 5.74 23.62 -18.64
C SER A 2 4.45 23.56 -17.81
N LYS A 3 3.36 24.22 -18.27
CA LYS A 3 2.02 24.04 -17.67
C LYS A 3 1.61 22.56 -17.64
N LEU A 4 2.08 21.77 -18.60
CA LEU A 4 1.88 20.32 -18.66
C LEU A 4 2.47 19.61 -17.44
N ASP A 5 3.72 19.93 -17.08
CA ASP A 5 4.40 19.34 -15.92
C ASP A 5 3.67 19.69 -14.63
N GLN A 6 3.18 20.93 -14.51
CA GLN A 6 2.43 21.40 -13.34
C GLN A 6 1.12 20.63 -13.15
N TYR A 7 0.35 20.38 -14.22
CA TYR A 7 -0.87 19.59 -14.15
C TYR A 7 -0.59 18.10 -13.87
N LEU A 8 0.47 17.54 -14.46
CA LEU A 8 0.89 16.15 -14.19
C LEU A 8 1.36 15.96 -12.73
N HIS A 9 2.07 16.95 -12.18
CA HIS A 9 2.53 16.93 -10.80
C HIS A 9 1.37 17.15 -9.82
N ALA A 10 0.38 17.97 -10.17
CA ALA A 10 -0.84 18.12 -9.38
C ALA A 10 -1.75 16.88 -9.42
N ALA A 11 -1.69 16.08 -10.49
CA ALA A 11 -2.48 14.86 -10.64
C ALA A 11 -2.04 13.74 -9.68
N THR A 12 -0.80 13.78 -9.17
CA THR A 12 -0.30 12.84 -8.16
C THR A 12 0.05 13.58 -6.87
N ARG A 13 -0.82 13.45 -5.86
CA ARG A 13 -0.58 14.01 -4.52
C ARG A 13 0.76 13.50 -3.97
N GLU A 14 1.53 14.38 -3.33
CA GLU A 14 2.84 14.08 -2.73
C GLU A 14 2.81 12.78 -1.91
N ASN A 15 1.78 12.64 -1.07
CA ASN A 15 1.59 11.48 -0.20
C ASN A 15 1.46 10.17 -0.98
N THR A 16 0.82 10.19 -2.15
CA THR A 16 0.70 9.01 -3.00
C THR A 16 2.06 8.61 -3.58
N ARG A 17 2.89 9.59 -3.98
CA ARG A 17 4.24 9.33 -4.47
C ARG A 17 5.13 8.74 -3.38
N LEU A 18 5.12 9.33 -2.19
CA LEU A 18 5.89 8.83 -1.04
C LEU A 18 5.45 7.42 -0.64
N ALA A 19 4.13 7.16 -0.62
CA ALA A 19 3.59 5.83 -0.33
C ALA A 19 4.05 4.79 -1.37
N TYR A 20 4.11 5.15 -2.65
CA TYR A 20 4.55 4.25 -3.71
C TYR A 20 6.06 3.99 -3.64
N GLN A 21 6.87 5.02 -3.40
CA GLN A 21 8.31 4.87 -3.18
C GLN A 21 8.61 3.99 -1.96
N SER A 22 7.88 4.18 -0.86
CA SER A 22 8.00 3.34 0.34
C SER A 22 7.66 1.89 0.05
N ALA A 23 6.59 1.63 -0.71
CA ALA A 23 6.21 0.28 -1.11
C ALA A 23 7.27 -0.40 -1.99
N VAL A 24 7.83 0.31 -2.97
CA VAL A 24 8.92 -0.17 -3.83
C VAL A 24 10.17 -0.48 -3.00
N ARG A 25 10.61 0.47 -2.15
CA ARG A 25 11.75 0.26 -1.24
C ARG A 25 11.54 -0.95 -0.34
N HIS A 26 10.34 -1.14 0.18
CA HIS A 26 10.06 -2.29 1.02
C HIS A 26 10.12 -3.61 0.24
N PHE A 27 9.71 -3.63 -1.02
CA PHE A 27 9.87 -4.82 -1.86
C PHE A 27 11.36 -5.14 -2.09
N GLU A 28 12.16 -4.15 -2.49
CA GLU A 28 13.57 -4.38 -2.85
C GLU A 28 14.49 -4.54 -1.63
N VAL A 29 14.35 -3.66 -0.64
CA VAL A 29 15.30 -3.56 0.49
C VAL A 29 14.84 -4.38 1.68
N MET A 30 13.57 -4.25 2.09
CA MET A 30 13.10 -4.90 3.31
C MET A 30 12.80 -6.39 3.11
N TRP A 31 12.24 -6.75 1.95
CA TRP A 31 11.93 -8.14 1.63
C TRP A 31 13.03 -8.82 0.79
N GLY A 32 13.80 -8.04 0.02
CA GLY A 32 14.89 -8.58 -0.82
C GLY A 32 14.46 -8.99 -2.24
N GLY A 33 13.31 -8.49 -2.71
CA GLY A 33 12.85 -8.67 -4.09
C GLY A 33 13.73 -7.92 -5.09
N ARG A 34 13.62 -8.28 -6.38
CA ARG A 34 14.32 -7.58 -7.46
C ARG A 34 13.32 -7.03 -8.46
N LEU A 35 13.56 -5.80 -8.91
CA LEU A 35 12.82 -5.18 -9.98
C LEU A 35 13.64 -5.23 -11.29
N PRO A 36 13.03 -5.52 -12.46
CA PRO A 36 11.61 -5.84 -12.67
C PRO A 36 11.21 -7.17 -12.01
N ALA A 37 10.05 -7.18 -11.35
CA ALA A 37 9.57 -8.33 -10.61
C ALA A 37 8.90 -9.34 -11.54
N SER A 38 9.12 -10.62 -11.29
CA SER A 38 8.33 -11.69 -11.90
C SER A 38 7.00 -11.86 -11.18
N THR A 39 5.99 -12.40 -11.87
CA THR A 39 4.72 -12.79 -11.24
C THR A 39 4.96 -13.65 -10.00
N LYS A 40 5.88 -14.62 -10.09
CA LYS A 40 6.22 -15.51 -8.97
C LYS A 40 6.73 -14.73 -7.75
N SER A 41 7.63 -13.79 -7.97
CA SER A 41 8.19 -12.95 -6.88
C SER A 41 7.11 -12.09 -6.23
N VAL A 42 6.19 -11.52 -7.02
CA VAL A 42 5.05 -10.76 -6.47
C VAL A 42 4.13 -11.65 -5.63
N LEU A 43 3.86 -12.89 -6.07
CA LEU A 43 3.04 -13.83 -5.31
C LEU A 43 3.68 -14.21 -3.96
N GLU A 44 4.96 -14.54 -3.96
CA GLU A 44 5.72 -14.89 -2.75
C GLU A 44 5.75 -13.72 -1.76
N TYR A 45 5.96 -12.49 -2.26
CA TYR A 45 5.92 -11.28 -1.45
C TYR A 45 4.56 -11.08 -0.78
N LEU A 46 3.47 -11.15 -1.56
CA LEU A 46 2.12 -10.95 -1.03
C LEU A 46 1.74 -12.04 -0.02
N ALA A 47 2.12 -13.29 -0.29
CA ALA A 47 1.86 -14.40 0.62
C ALA A 47 2.63 -14.25 1.95
N HIS A 48 3.91 -13.84 1.88
CA HIS A 48 4.75 -13.62 3.06
C HIS A 48 4.16 -12.59 4.02
N TYR A 49 3.56 -11.51 3.48
CA TYR A 49 2.97 -10.44 4.30
C TYR A 49 1.46 -10.54 4.49
N ALA A 50 0.82 -11.63 4.03
CA ALA A 50 -0.63 -11.80 4.08
C ALA A 50 -1.20 -11.78 5.52
N ALA A 51 -0.46 -12.32 6.48
CA ALA A 51 -0.88 -12.41 7.88
C ALA A 51 -0.50 -11.17 8.72
N SER A 52 0.50 -10.38 8.27
CA SER A 52 1.07 -9.27 9.04
C SER A 52 0.61 -7.90 8.58
N LEU A 53 0.25 -7.74 7.30
CA LEU A 53 -0.21 -6.47 6.74
C LEU A 53 -1.71 -6.48 6.46
N SER A 54 -2.32 -5.29 6.57
CA SER A 54 -3.72 -5.12 6.19
C SER A 54 -3.93 -5.36 4.69
N PHE A 55 -5.14 -5.82 4.31
CA PHE A 55 -5.50 -6.00 2.91
C PHE A 55 -5.33 -4.73 2.09
N SER A 56 -5.71 -3.56 2.64
CA SER A 56 -5.51 -2.26 2.00
C SER A 56 -4.02 -1.93 1.77
N THR A 57 -3.16 -2.29 2.73
CA THR A 57 -1.70 -2.10 2.57
C THR A 57 -1.16 -2.99 1.46
N LEU A 58 -1.60 -4.26 1.39
CA LEU A 58 -1.19 -5.17 0.31
C LEU A 58 -1.66 -4.67 -1.07
N GLN A 59 -2.89 -4.16 -1.18
CA GLN A 59 -3.37 -3.55 -2.42
C GLN A 59 -2.56 -2.31 -2.82
N GLN A 60 -2.24 -1.44 -1.86
CA GLN A 60 -1.44 -0.25 -2.10
C GLN A 60 -0.03 -0.60 -2.58
N ARG A 61 0.59 -1.64 -1.98
CA ARG A 61 1.89 -2.15 -2.40
C ARG A 61 1.84 -2.74 -3.80
N LEU A 62 0.80 -3.51 -4.11
CA LEU A 62 0.60 -4.06 -5.46
C LEU A 62 0.45 -2.95 -6.50
N ALA A 63 -0.33 -1.91 -6.21
CA ALA A 63 -0.49 -0.75 -7.09
C ALA A 63 0.83 0.01 -7.30
N ALA A 64 1.66 0.15 -6.25
CA ALA A 64 2.97 0.77 -6.37
C ALA A 64 3.92 -0.03 -7.28
N LEU A 65 3.91 -1.37 -7.17
CA LEU A 65 4.69 -2.23 -8.06
C LEU A 65 4.19 -2.13 -9.51
N ALA A 66 2.88 -2.16 -9.74
CA ALA A 66 2.29 -1.98 -11.06
C ALA A 66 2.70 -0.64 -11.68
N GLN A 67 2.62 0.45 -10.89
CA GLN A 67 3.02 1.77 -11.32
C GLN A 67 4.51 1.84 -11.64
N TRP A 68 5.38 1.23 -10.82
CA TRP A 68 6.81 1.15 -11.09
C TRP A 68 7.07 0.51 -12.46
N HIS A 69 6.48 -0.67 -12.74
CA HIS A 69 6.67 -1.36 -14.02
C HIS A 69 6.18 -0.49 -15.19
N LYS A 70 5.01 0.13 -15.05
CA LYS A 70 4.45 1.03 -16.07
C LYS A 70 5.38 2.22 -16.34
N THR A 71 5.92 2.86 -15.30
CA THR A 71 6.83 4.01 -15.45
C THR A 71 8.16 3.65 -16.10
N GLN A 72 8.62 2.42 -15.89
CA GLN A 72 9.87 1.92 -16.46
C GLN A 72 9.67 1.23 -17.83
N GLY A 73 8.43 1.14 -18.33
CA GLY A 73 8.12 0.50 -19.62
C GLY A 73 8.11 -1.02 -19.61
N PHE A 74 8.09 -1.66 -18.43
CA PHE A 74 8.04 -3.12 -18.30
C PHE A 74 6.60 -3.65 -18.31
N ALA A 75 6.46 -4.93 -18.66
CA ALA A 75 5.20 -5.65 -18.48
C ALA A 75 4.80 -5.68 -17.00
N ASP A 76 3.51 -5.54 -16.75
CA ASP A 76 2.97 -5.45 -15.39
C ASP A 76 2.66 -6.86 -14.83
N PRO A 77 3.46 -7.37 -13.88
CA PRO A 77 3.27 -8.71 -13.30
C PRO A 77 2.00 -8.80 -12.44
N THR A 78 1.41 -7.67 -12.05
CA THR A 78 0.25 -7.62 -11.15
C THR A 78 -1.06 -7.97 -11.87
N LYS A 79 -1.06 -7.90 -13.22
CA LYS A 79 -2.23 -8.23 -14.05
C LYS A 79 -2.44 -9.73 -14.26
N ASP A 80 -1.49 -10.55 -13.81
CA ASP A 80 -1.62 -12.00 -13.85
C ASP A 80 -2.82 -12.47 -13.03
N GLU A 81 -3.56 -13.43 -13.55
CA GLU A 81 -4.75 -13.97 -12.90
C GLU A 81 -4.43 -14.64 -11.56
N LYS A 82 -3.23 -15.22 -11.42
CA LYS A 82 -2.76 -15.83 -10.16
C LYS A 82 -2.66 -14.78 -9.05
N VAL A 83 -2.18 -13.57 -9.36
CA VAL A 83 -2.07 -12.47 -8.39
C VAL A 83 -3.46 -12.04 -7.91
N ARG A 84 -4.42 -11.90 -8.84
CA ARG A 84 -5.81 -11.61 -8.48
C ARG A 84 -6.42 -12.71 -7.62
N LYS A 85 -6.17 -13.98 -7.95
CA LYS A 85 -6.65 -15.14 -7.19
C LYS A 85 -6.08 -15.15 -5.78
N LEU A 86 -4.79 -14.89 -5.62
CA LEU A 86 -4.14 -14.79 -4.31
C LEU A 86 -4.77 -13.67 -3.46
N MET A 87 -4.94 -12.47 -4.01
CA MET A 87 -5.57 -11.35 -3.28
C MET A 87 -6.99 -11.69 -2.82
N ARG A 88 -7.78 -12.39 -3.64
CA ARG A 88 -9.11 -12.91 -3.22
C ARG A 88 -8.98 -13.90 -2.07
N GLY A 89 -8.02 -14.82 -2.12
CA GLY A 89 -7.73 -15.76 -1.05
C GLY A 89 -7.35 -15.08 0.26
N ILE A 90 -6.41 -14.12 0.22
CA ILE A 90 -5.98 -13.35 1.40
C ILE A 90 -7.18 -12.64 2.04
N ARG A 91 -8.05 -12.01 1.23
CA ARG A 91 -9.25 -11.32 1.72
C ARG A 91 -10.22 -12.27 2.42
N ALA A 92 -10.39 -13.48 1.90
CA ALA A 92 -11.28 -14.49 2.49
C ALA A 92 -10.72 -15.05 3.81
N SER A 93 -9.40 -15.25 3.88
CA SER A 93 -8.74 -15.83 5.06
C SER A 93 -8.52 -14.84 6.20
N HIS A 94 -8.37 -13.54 5.91
CA HIS A 94 -8.13 -12.49 6.90
C HIS A 94 -9.20 -11.39 6.80
N PRO A 95 -10.44 -11.65 7.25
CA PRO A 95 -11.46 -10.61 7.32
C PRO A 95 -10.94 -9.48 8.20
N ALA A 96 -10.85 -8.28 7.62
CA ALA A 96 -10.31 -7.12 8.30
C ALA A 96 -11.15 -6.82 9.54
N GLN A 97 -10.56 -6.99 10.73
CA GLN A 97 -11.15 -6.47 11.96
C GLN A 97 -11.03 -4.94 11.88
N GLN A 98 -12.12 -4.26 11.52
CA GLN A 98 -12.17 -2.81 11.57
C GLN A 98 -11.88 -2.37 13.01
N LYS A 99 -10.67 -1.88 13.27
CA LYS A 99 -10.36 -1.17 14.52
C LYS A 99 -11.04 0.19 14.44
N GLN A 100 -12.34 0.21 14.69
CA GLN A 100 -13.03 1.45 14.99
C GLN A 100 -12.42 1.99 16.28
N ALA A 101 -11.87 3.20 16.23
CA ALA A 101 -11.46 3.90 17.44
C ALA A 101 -12.73 4.06 18.29
N LYS A 102 -12.68 3.65 19.56
CA LYS A 102 -13.77 3.96 20.49
C LYS A 102 -13.89 5.49 20.55
N PRO A 103 -15.09 6.07 20.42
CA PRO A 103 -15.27 7.50 20.60
C PRO A 103 -14.70 7.91 21.95
N LEU A 104 -13.94 9.01 21.99
CA LEU A 104 -13.54 9.61 23.25
C LEU A 104 -14.80 10.20 23.88
N GLU A 105 -15.18 9.72 25.07
CA GLU A 105 -16.32 10.28 25.79
C GLU A 105 -15.99 11.70 26.27
N LEU A 106 -16.98 12.60 26.22
CA LEU A 106 -16.82 14.02 26.56
C LEU A 106 -16.19 14.22 27.95
N ASP A 107 -16.57 13.38 28.91
CA ASP A 107 -16.03 13.42 30.28
C ASP A 107 -14.53 13.15 30.33
N GLN A 108 -14.02 12.27 29.45
CA GLN A 108 -12.58 12.00 29.35
C GLN A 108 -11.83 13.15 28.66
N LEU A 109 -12.45 13.81 27.69
CA LEU A 109 -11.89 15.01 27.08
C LEU A 109 -11.80 16.16 28.09
N GLU A 110 -12.84 16.36 28.89
CA GLU A 110 -12.90 17.43 29.88
C GLU A 110 -11.86 17.24 30.99
N ALA A 111 -11.64 16.01 31.44
CA ALA A 111 -10.60 15.68 32.41
C ALA A 111 -9.17 15.98 31.90
N VAL A 112 -8.90 15.70 30.61
CA VAL A 112 -7.60 15.98 30.00
C VAL A 112 -7.38 17.48 29.83
N VAL A 113 -8.41 18.23 29.43
CA VAL A 113 -8.33 19.69 29.31
C VAL A 113 -8.04 20.34 30.67
N ARG A 114 -8.78 19.95 31.73
CA ARG A 114 -8.56 20.47 33.10
C ARG A 114 -7.18 20.15 33.69
N TRP A 115 -6.51 19.11 33.19
CA TRP A 115 -5.15 18.76 33.64
C TRP A 115 -4.06 19.59 32.95
N LEU A 116 -4.36 20.19 31.80
CA LEU A 116 -3.43 21.03 31.03
C LEU A 116 -3.44 22.52 31.46
N ASP A 117 -4.42 22.92 32.27
CA ASP A 117 -4.52 24.25 32.92
C ASP A 117 -3.76 24.29 34.25
#